data_AF-A0A5C4PAI6-F1
#
_entry.id   AF-A0A5C4PAI6-F1
#
_cell.length_a   1.000
_cell.length_b   1.000
_cell.length_c   1.000
_cell.angle_alpha   90.00
_cell.angle_beta   90.00
_cell.angle_gamma   90.00
#
_symmetry.space_group_name_H-M   'P 1'
#
loop_
_entity.id
_entity.type
_entity.pdbx_description
1 polymer ?
#
loop_
_entity_poly.entity_id
_entity_poly.type
_entity_poly.pdbx_seq_one_letter_code
_entity_poly.pdbx_strand_id
1 'polypeptide(L)'
;MKFDLAYCRSLDDKLSIYDVRDLNFDETVDFDSAKEQFQCPNDACRAAFDAANVLVTFNAKNVNYVRTPHFKNTPSTRHVEGCPYASLKTPTSLETDASEADDGREEHFPSELLLTRREYVRKPSRPAVAADVTRDERVPSAARHGEHTSRDSAPDKTSVFAHPVECFVSNFADKDLLKRRPLKIGEHTAPYASFFKKIEYLLDNKGLIYWGKIKKIEDYHSASFRVDFEQKVWVKLPGEAKKRPYSVNVYLSKKLIDQYRKRKAFLEEIKHAAESERDLYCFFYGVTPELKQVPSKKNPEQTFGVFSAQIENLDHFIIREAPGLADS
;
A
#
# COMPACT_ATOMS: atom_id res chain seq x y z
N MET A 1 -1.67 -19.31 -8.47
CA MET A 1 -0.99 -18.90 -7.23
C MET A 1 -0.64 -17.42 -7.33
N LYS A 2 -0.96 -16.66 -6.28
CA LYS A 2 -0.64 -15.23 -6.14
C LYS A 2 0.60 -15.11 -5.26
N PHE A 3 1.47 -14.14 -5.55
CA PHE A 3 2.61 -13.83 -4.71
C PHE A 3 2.59 -12.36 -4.35
N ASP A 4 2.96 -12.06 -3.13
CA ASP A 4 3.16 -10.71 -2.62
C ASP A 4 4.58 -10.20 -2.94
N LEU A 5 5.55 -11.11 -3.06
CA LEU A 5 6.98 -10.83 -3.26
C LEU A 5 7.52 -11.37 -4.58
N ALA A 6 8.39 -10.59 -5.22
CA ALA A 6 9.22 -11.03 -6.33
C ALA A 6 10.60 -10.40 -6.29
N TYR A 7 11.59 -11.07 -6.86
CA TYR A 7 12.92 -10.51 -7.05
C TYR A 7 12.95 -9.67 -8.34
N CYS A 8 13.27 -8.38 -8.23
CA CYS A 8 13.42 -7.47 -9.36
C CYS A 8 14.89 -7.42 -9.80
N ARG A 9 15.17 -7.84 -11.04
CA ARG A 9 16.56 -7.97 -11.52
C ARG A 9 17.31 -6.65 -11.64
N SER A 10 16.64 -5.59 -12.07
CA SER A 10 17.26 -4.27 -12.27
C SER A 10 17.62 -3.58 -10.96
N LEU A 11 16.85 -3.84 -9.90
CA LEU A 11 17.08 -3.32 -8.55
C LEU A 11 17.91 -4.27 -7.68
N ASP A 12 18.15 -5.50 -8.13
CA ASP A 12 18.85 -6.55 -7.38
C ASP A 12 18.26 -6.78 -5.97
N ASP A 13 16.93 -6.69 -5.86
CA ASP A 13 16.25 -6.67 -4.58
C ASP A 13 14.91 -7.42 -4.65
N LYS A 14 14.44 -7.90 -3.50
CA LYS A 14 13.10 -8.49 -3.36
C LYS A 14 12.12 -7.36 -3.05
N LEU A 15 11.10 -7.23 -3.87
CA LEU A 15 10.09 -6.19 -3.80
C LEU A 15 8.75 -6.84 -3.49
N SER A 16 7.99 -6.22 -2.59
CA SER A 16 6.56 -6.49 -2.50
C SER A 16 5.86 -5.91 -3.73
N ILE A 17 4.66 -6.38 -4.02
CA ILE A 17 3.82 -5.76 -5.06
C ILE A 17 3.48 -4.31 -4.71
N TYR A 18 3.43 -3.98 -3.43
CA TYR A 18 3.22 -2.61 -2.94
C TYR A 18 4.43 -1.71 -3.21
N ASP A 19 5.65 -2.24 -3.08
CA ASP A 19 6.87 -1.53 -3.49
C ASP A 19 6.87 -1.26 -5.00
N VAL A 20 6.51 -2.26 -5.80
CA VAL A 20 6.40 -2.11 -7.26
C VAL A 20 5.36 -1.05 -7.63
N ARG A 21 4.23 -1.00 -6.92
CA ARG A 21 3.22 0.05 -7.10
C ARG A 21 3.75 1.42 -6.71
N ASP A 22 4.39 1.56 -5.55
CA ASP A 22 4.97 2.83 -5.11
C ASP A 22 5.96 3.37 -6.16
N LEU A 23 6.82 2.50 -6.69
CA LEU A 23 7.78 2.82 -7.74
C LEU A 23 7.11 3.17 -9.08
N ASN A 24 6.07 2.44 -9.50
CA ASN A 24 5.36 2.72 -10.76
C ASN A 24 4.68 4.10 -10.79
N PHE A 25 4.21 4.57 -9.62
CA PHE A 25 3.50 5.85 -9.54
C PHE A 25 4.41 7.00 -9.11
N ASP A 26 5.63 6.72 -8.69
CA ASP A 26 6.58 7.74 -8.29
C ASP A 26 7.20 8.41 -9.53
N GLU A 27 6.82 9.67 -9.74
CA GLU A 27 7.24 10.49 -10.86
C GLU A 27 8.71 10.97 -10.76
N THR A 28 9.38 10.72 -9.62
CA THR A 28 10.77 11.09 -9.39
C THR A 28 11.76 9.98 -9.76
N VAL A 29 11.26 8.78 -10.08
CA VAL A 29 12.07 7.64 -10.51
C VAL A 29 11.63 7.16 -11.88
N ASP A 30 12.59 6.80 -12.73
CA ASP A 30 12.28 6.11 -13.99
C ASP A 30 12.09 4.63 -13.67
N PHE A 31 10.86 4.20 -13.39
CA PHE A 31 10.51 2.79 -13.14
C PHE A 31 9.20 2.45 -13.85
N ASP A 32 9.19 1.33 -14.56
CA ASP A 32 7.99 0.82 -15.23
C ASP A 32 7.97 -0.70 -15.13
N SER A 33 7.10 -1.23 -14.27
CA SER A 33 7.01 -2.68 -14.03
C SER A 33 6.68 -3.49 -15.29
N ALA A 34 6.17 -2.88 -16.37
CA ALA A 34 5.97 -3.56 -17.65
C ALA A 34 7.29 -3.81 -18.42
N LYS A 35 8.35 -3.06 -18.09
CA LYS A 35 9.69 -3.19 -18.68
C LYS A 35 10.67 -3.90 -17.76
N GLU A 36 10.30 -4.09 -16.50
CA GLU A 36 11.13 -4.77 -15.51
C GLU A 36 11.00 -6.30 -15.60
N GLN A 37 12.04 -7.00 -15.10
CA GLN A 37 12.06 -8.45 -15.03
C GLN A 37 11.94 -8.90 -13.57
N PHE A 38 10.83 -9.58 -13.27
CA PHE A 38 10.56 -10.16 -11.96
C PHE A 38 10.79 -11.66 -12.00
N GLN A 39 11.43 -12.21 -10.97
CA GLN A 39 11.70 -13.64 -10.83
C GLN A 39 11.22 -14.12 -9.45
N CYS A 40 11.17 -15.45 -9.28
CA CYS A 40 10.85 -16.06 -8.00
C CYS A 40 11.73 -15.49 -6.86
N PRO A 41 11.15 -15.12 -5.72
CA PRO A 41 11.92 -14.61 -4.58
C PRO A 41 12.77 -15.70 -3.89
N ASN A 42 12.57 -16.99 -4.22
CA ASN A 42 13.44 -18.08 -3.78
C ASN A 42 14.76 -18.08 -4.56
N ASP A 43 15.87 -17.97 -3.84
CA ASP A 43 17.21 -17.88 -4.42
C ASP A 43 17.61 -19.16 -5.16
N ALA A 44 17.14 -20.33 -4.70
CA ALA A 44 17.38 -21.61 -5.37
C ALA A 44 16.69 -21.65 -6.75
N CYS A 45 15.48 -21.09 -6.88
CA CYS A 45 14.82 -20.95 -8.18
C CYS A 45 15.62 -20.05 -9.13
N ARG A 46 16.17 -18.94 -8.61
CA ARG A 46 16.97 -18.00 -9.44
C ARG A 46 18.34 -18.55 -9.81
N ALA A 47 18.90 -19.45 -9.01
CA ALA A 47 20.14 -20.15 -9.35
C ALA A 47 19.91 -21.28 -10.37
N ALA A 48 18.77 -21.97 -10.29
CA ALA A 48 18.46 -23.11 -11.13
C ALA A 48 17.92 -22.74 -12.53
N PHE A 49 17.23 -21.61 -12.66
CA PHE A 49 16.62 -21.18 -13.92
C PHE A 49 17.16 -19.84 -14.40
N ASP A 50 17.21 -19.67 -15.72
CA ASP A 50 17.72 -18.47 -16.36
C ASP A 50 16.83 -17.23 -16.16
N ALA A 51 17.31 -16.12 -16.71
CA ALA A 51 16.64 -14.82 -16.71
C ALA A 51 15.25 -14.79 -17.34
N ALA A 52 14.94 -15.72 -18.25
CA ALA A 52 13.64 -15.80 -18.92
C ALA A 52 12.58 -16.47 -18.04
N ASN A 53 12.97 -17.04 -16.90
CA ASN A 53 12.05 -17.58 -15.89
C ASN A 53 11.40 -16.45 -15.08
N VAL A 54 10.42 -15.79 -15.69
CA VAL A 54 9.82 -14.54 -15.18
C VAL A 54 8.45 -14.75 -14.54
N LEU A 55 8.10 -13.81 -13.65
CA LEU A 55 6.76 -13.57 -13.12
C LEU A 55 6.15 -12.34 -13.80
N VAL A 56 4.82 -12.23 -13.78
CA VAL A 56 4.10 -11.04 -14.22
C VAL A 56 3.41 -10.34 -13.05
N THR A 57 3.18 -9.04 -13.17
CA THR A 57 2.42 -8.26 -12.19
C THR A 57 0.95 -8.17 -12.58
N PHE A 58 0.06 -8.29 -11.61
CA PHE A 58 -1.37 -8.01 -11.73
C PHE A 58 -1.72 -6.73 -10.95
N ASN A 59 -2.47 -5.82 -11.57
CA ASN A 59 -2.87 -4.53 -11.01
C ASN A 59 -1.74 -3.61 -10.50
N ALA A 60 -0.46 -3.88 -10.77
CA ALA A 60 0.64 -3.03 -10.29
C ALA A 60 0.68 -1.58 -10.84
N LYS A 61 -0.08 -1.31 -11.91
CA LYS A 61 -0.19 0.04 -12.52
C LYS A 61 -1.61 0.60 -12.49
N ASN A 62 -2.57 -0.15 -11.93
CA ASN A 62 -3.96 0.28 -11.88
C ASN A 62 -4.15 1.19 -10.65
N VAL A 63 -4.48 2.46 -10.84
CA VAL A 63 -4.70 3.42 -9.75
C VAL A 63 -5.87 2.96 -8.88
N ASN A 64 -7.01 2.68 -9.51
CA ASN A 64 -8.28 2.34 -8.86
C ASN A 64 -8.56 0.83 -8.91
N TYR A 65 -7.59 -0.01 -8.52
CA TYR A 65 -7.78 -1.46 -8.53
C TYR A 65 -8.90 -1.89 -7.57
N VAL A 66 -9.69 -2.90 -7.93
CA VAL A 66 -10.65 -3.53 -6.99
C VAL A 66 -10.00 -4.75 -6.33
N ARG A 67 -9.34 -5.59 -7.13
CA ARG A 67 -8.65 -6.80 -6.67
C ARG A 67 -7.23 -6.50 -6.24
N THR A 68 -6.81 -7.12 -5.14
CA THR A 68 -5.48 -6.97 -4.55
C THR A 68 -4.38 -7.19 -5.61
N PRO A 69 -3.45 -6.23 -5.76
CA PRO A 69 -2.28 -6.38 -6.60
C PRO A 69 -1.47 -7.60 -6.17
N HIS A 70 -0.90 -8.34 -7.12
CA HIS A 70 0.00 -9.47 -6.80
C HIS A 70 0.90 -9.78 -7.99
N PHE A 71 1.93 -10.59 -7.77
CA PHE A 71 2.65 -11.28 -8.84
C PHE A 71 1.99 -12.63 -9.15
N LYS A 72 2.17 -13.10 -10.38
CA LYS A 72 1.63 -14.37 -10.87
C LYS A 72 2.67 -15.10 -11.71
N ASN A 73 2.67 -16.44 -11.62
CA ASN A 73 3.41 -17.30 -12.54
C ASN A 73 2.85 -17.14 -13.96
N THR A 74 3.73 -17.11 -14.95
CA THR A 74 3.37 -17.40 -16.35
C THR A 74 3.35 -18.92 -16.57
N PRO A 75 2.78 -19.43 -17.68
CA PRO A 75 2.85 -20.84 -18.01
C PRO A 75 4.28 -21.39 -18.16
N SER A 76 5.25 -20.50 -18.46
CA SER A 76 6.67 -20.86 -18.56
C SER A 76 7.44 -20.73 -17.25
N THR A 77 6.84 -20.21 -16.17
CA THR A 77 7.54 -20.11 -14.88
C THR A 77 7.76 -21.50 -14.28
N ARG A 78 9.03 -21.82 -14.09
CA ARG A 78 9.51 -23.03 -13.42
C ARG A 78 9.96 -22.71 -12.00
N HIS A 79 9.79 -23.68 -11.12
CA HIS A 79 10.23 -23.63 -9.73
C HIS A 79 10.99 -24.91 -9.39
N VAL A 80 11.95 -24.81 -8.47
CA VAL A 80 12.60 -26.01 -7.93
C VAL A 80 11.62 -26.78 -7.05
N GLU A 81 11.86 -28.08 -6.88
CA GLU A 81 11.05 -28.90 -5.99
C GLU A 81 11.05 -28.32 -4.57
N GLY A 82 9.87 -28.29 -3.94
CA GLY A 82 9.68 -27.73 -2.60
C GLY A 82 9.72 -26.19 -2.52
N CYS A 83 9.78 -25.47 -3.64
CA CYS A 83 9.67 -24.01 -3.60
C CYS A 83 8.31 -23.58 -3.04
N PRO A 84 8.25 -22.70 -2.03
CA PRO A 84 6.97 -22.25 -1.44
C PRO A 84 6.12 -21.42 -2.42
N TYR A 85 6.72 -20.94 -3.51
CA TYR A 85 6.06 -20.19 -4.58
C TYR A 85 5.72 -21.07 -5.80
N ALA A 86 5.97 -22.39 -5.74
CA ALA A 86 5.58 -23.31 -6.79
C ALA A 86 4.06 -23.50 -6.78
N SER A 87 3.41 -23.30 -7.93
CA SER A 87 2.02 -23.73 -8.11
C SER A 87 1.96 -25.26 -8.00
N LEU A 88 1.44 -25.81 -6.89
CA LEU A 88 1.05 -27.21 -6.78
C LEU A 88 -0.25 -27.46 -7.56
N LYS A 89 -0.26 -27.26 -8.87
CA LYS A 89 -1.33 -27.73 -9.77
C LYS A 89 -0.73 -28.23 -11.06
N THR A 90 -0.51 -29.54 -11.11
CA THR A 90 -0.27 -30.31 -12.33
C THR A 90 -1.45 -30.10 -13.29
N PRO A 91 -1.25 -29.81 -14.59
CA PRO A 91 -2.34 -29.65 -15.53
C PRO A 91 -2.79 -31.05 -15.97
N THR A 92 -3.66 -31.65 -15.18
CA THR A 92 -4.48 -32.78 -15.64
C THR A 92 -5.93 -32.35 -15.62
N SER A 93 -6.57 -32.54 -16.78
CA SER A 93 -8.00 -32.38 -17.09
C SER A 93 -8.43 -30.97 -17.52
N LEU A 94 -8.79 -30.91 -18.80
CA LEU A 94 -9.64 -29.91 -19.43
C LEU A 94 -10.97 -29.79 -18.67
N GLU A 95 -11.09 -28.87 -17.72
CA GLU A 95 -12.39 -28.40 -17.25
C GLU A 95 -12.36 -26.89 -17.08
N THR A 96 -13.24 -26.26 -17.86
CA THR A 96 -13.84 -24.93 -17.76
C THR A 96 -13.29 -23.96 -16.71
N ASP A 97 -12.96 -22.77 -17.23
CA ASP A 97 -12.65 -21.46 -16.63
C ASP A 97 -13.73 -20.95 -15.63
N ALA A 98 -14.10 -21.76 -14.65
CA ALA A 98 -15.09 -21.46 -13.63
C ALA A 98 -14.51 -21.75 -12.24
N SER A 99 -14.33 -20.68 -11.46
CA SER A 99 -14.10 -20.68 -10.01
C SER A 99 -12.74 -21.15 -9.48
N GLU A 100 -11.68 -20.38 -9.74
CA GLU A 100 -10.85 -20.00 -8.59
C GLU A 100 -11.63 -18.90 -7.87
N ALA A 101 -12.34 -19.28 -6.80
CA ALA A 101 -12.94 -18.31 -5.89
C ALA A 101 -11.83 -17.40 -5.37
N ASP A 102 -11.80 -16.19 -5.93
CA ASP A 102 -10.86 -15.12 -5.66
C ASP A 102 -11.12 -14.59 -4.25
N ASP A 103 -10.59 -15.26 -3.21
CA ASP A 103 -10.84 -14.80 -1.82
C ASP A 103 -10.17 -13.46 -1.51
N GLY A 104 -9.41 -12.84 -2.42
CA GLY A 104 -8.92 -11.45 -2.30
C GLY A 104 -8.10 -11.10 -1.04
N ARG A 105 -7.92 -12.04 -0.11
CA ARG A 105 -7.36 -11.87 1.22
C ARG A 105 -5.87 -11.71 1.13
N GLU A 106 -5.36 -10.67 1.80
CA GLU A 106 -3.94 -10.47 1.94
C GLU A 106 -3.42 -11.34 3.09
N GLU A 107 -2.45 -12.20 2.80
CA GLU A 107 -1.91 -13.17 3.75
C GLU A 107 -0.56 -12.73 4.31
N HIS A 108 0.09 -11.77 3.66
CA HIS A 108 1.44 -11.32 4.01
C HIS A 108 1.37 -10.01 4.79
N PHE A 109 1.18 -10.16 6.09
CA PHE A 109 1.15 -9.05 7.04
C PHE A 109 2.55 -8.51 7.29
N PRO A 110 2.83 -7.22 6.99
CA PRO A 110 4.10 -6.63 7.36
C PRO A 110 4.20 -6.47 8.88
N SER A 111 5.37 -6.77 9.45
CA SER A 111 5.65 -6.62 10.87
C SER A 111 5.91 -5.18 11.30
N GLU A 112 6.32 -4.31 10.37
CA GLU A 112 6.62 -2.91 10.63
C GLU A 112 6.23 -2.01 9.43
N LEU A 113 5.53 -0.92 9.72
CA LEU A 113 5.39 0.22 8.81
C LEU A 113 6.52 1.22 9.09
N LEU A 114 7.49 1.26 8.19
CA LEU A 114 8.59 2.21 8.19
C LEU A 114 8.07 3.60 7.78
N LEU A 115 8.18 4.57 8.68
CA LEU A 115 7.74 5.95 8.44
C LEU A 115 8.66 6.73 7.50
N THR A 116 9.85 6.20 7.26
CA THR A 116 10.78 6.68 6.25
C THR A 116 10.63 5.85 4.99
N ARG A 117 10.49 6.55 3.86
CA ARG A 117 10.48 5.94 2.54
C ARG A 117 11.74 5.08 2.31
N ARG A 118 11.56 3.91 1.70
CA ARG A 118 12.68 3.10 1.18
C ARG A 118 13.24 3.69 -0.11
N GLU A 119 14.56 3.77 -0.19
CA GLU A 119 15.29 4.18 -1.39
C GLU A 119 15.80 2.97 -2.17
N TYR A 120 15.52 2.95 -3.47
CA TYR A 120 15.93 1.89 -4.38
C TYR A 120 17.07 2.40 -5.28
N VAL A 121 18.17 1.65 -5.31
CA VAL A 121 19.33 1.99 -6.14
C VAL A 121 19.38 1.00 -7.30
N ARG A 122 19.25 1.51 -8.53
CA ARG A 122 19.37 0.67 -9.74
C ARG A 122 20.77 0.08 -9.85
N LYS A 123 20.84 -1.20 -10.21
CA LYS A 123 22.10 -1.84 -10.58
C LYS A 123 22.66 -1.15 -11.83
N PRO A 124 23.96 -0.80 -11.87
CA PRO A 124 24.57 -0.29 -13.09
C PRO A 124 24.39 -1.30 -14.21
N SER A 125 23.85 -0.86 -15.35
CA SER A 125 23.79 -1.66 -16.57
C SER A 125 25.22 -2.08 -16.93
N ARG A 126 25.55 -3.36 -16.81
CA ARG A 126 26.82 -3.85 -17.38
C ARG A 126 26.74 -3.61 -18.89
N PRO A 127 27.70 -2.92 -19.52
CA PRO A 127 27.69 -2.76 -20.96
C PRO A 127 27.70 -4.15 -21.60
N ALA A 128 26.85 -4.34 -22.61
CA ALA A 128 26.85 -5.53 -23.43
C ALA A 128 28.25 -5.66 -24.03
N VAL A 129 29.03 -6.62 -23.55
CA VAL A 129 30.29 -6.99 -24.19
C VAL A 129 29.89 -7.53 -25.55
N ALA A 130 30.18 -6.74 -26.59
CA ALA A 130 30.11 -7.21 -27.96
C ALA A 130 30.90 -8.51 -28.05
N ALA A 131 30.27 -9.55 -28.57
CA ALA A 131 30.93 -10.81 -28.81
C ALA A 131 32.12 -10.54 -29.75
N ASP A 132 33.33 -10.74 -29.24
CA ASP A 132 34.42 -11.16 -30.09
C ASP A 132 35.16 -12.32 -29.43
N VAL A 133 35.45 -13.29 -30.28
CA VAL A 133 35.94 -14.62 -29.93
C VAL A 133 37.43 -14.50 -29.63
N THR A 134 37.85 -14.87 -28.43
CA THR A 134 39.09 -15.65 -28.24
C THR A 134 39.09 -16.30 -26.87
N ARG A 135 39.15 -17.63 -26.90
CA ARG A 135 39.31 -18.53 -25.76
C ARG A 135 40.73 -18.37 -25.24
N ASP A 136 40.88 -17.96 -23.99
CA ASP A 136 42.08 -18.30 -23.22
C ASP A 136 41.78 -18.45 -21.72
N GLU A 137 42.61 -19.26 -21.07
CA GLU A 137 42.33 -20.06 -19.88
C GLU A 137 41.79 -19.35 -18.63
N ARG A 138 40.85 -20.03 -17.96
CA ARG A 138 40.14 -19.58 -16.77
C ARG A 138 40.97 -19.84 -15.52
N VAL A 139 41.64 -18.81 -15.00
CA VAL A 139 42.07 -18.77 -13.59
C VAL A 139 40.87 -18.27 -12.76
N PRO A 140 40.46 -18.95 -11.67
CA PRO A 140 39.33 -18.49 -10.86
C PRO A 140 39.78 -17.32 -9.98
N SER A 141 39.58 -16.09 -10.47
CA SER A 141 39.62 -14.92 -9.59
C SER A 141 38.43 -14.99 -8.63
N ALA A 142 38.75 -15.22 -7.37
CA ALA A 142 37.82 -15.19 -6.25
C ALA A 142 36.94 -13.94 -6.34
N ALA A 143 35.67 -14.16 -6.67
CA ALA A 143 34.64 -13.15 -6.48
C ALA A 143 34.60 -12.88 -4.98
N ARG A 144 35.17 -11.74 -4.58
CA ARG A 144 34.86 -11.15 -3.29
C ARG A 144 33.36 -10.91 -3.30
N HIS A 145 32.61 -11.83 -2.71
CA HIS A 145 31.32 -11.53 -2.12
C HIS A 145 31.60 -10.41 -1.13
N GLY A 146 31.49 -9.16 -1.59
CA GLY A 146 31.37 -8.03 -0.71
C GLY A 146 30.22 -8.37 0.21
N GLU A 147 30.51 -8.41 1.51
CA GLU A 147 29.55 -8.60 2.57
C GLU A 147 28.29 -7.81 2.20
N HIS A 148 27.19 -8.55 2.05
CA HIS A 148 25.88 -7.97 2.05
C HIS A 148 25.79 -7.17 3.34
N THR A 149 25.98 -5.86 3.26
CA THR A 149 25.64 -4.97 4.37
C THR A 149 24.22 -5.33 4.72
N SER A 150 24.06 -5.80 5.96
CA SER A 150 22.78 -6.15 6.55
C SER A 150 21.93 -4.89 6.56
N ARG A 151 21.29 -4.57 5.44
CA ARG A 151 20.14 -3.71 5.42
C ARG A 151 19.12 -4.44 6.26
N ASP A 152 18.65 -3.77 7.31
CA ASP A 152 17.55 -4.17 8.20
C ASP A 152 16.19 -4.28 7.46
N SER A 153 16.23 -4.60 6.16
CA SER A 153 15.13 -4.96 5.29
C SER A 153 14.80 -6.43 5.53
N ALA A 154 14.37 -6.77 6.74
CA ALA A 154 13.64 -8.01 6.91
C ALA A 154 12.46 -7.98 5.91
N PRO A 155 12.24 -9.05 5.12
CA PRO A 155 11.29 -9.06 3.99
C PRO A 155 9.83 -8.85 4.42
N ASP A 156 9.58 -8.79 5.72
CA ASP A 156 8.30 -8.53 6.36
C ASP A 156 8.10 -7.06 6.74
N LYS A 157 9.02 -6.13 6.46
CA LYS A 157 8.80 -4.68 6.69
C LYS A 157 8.35 -3.96 5.42
N THR A 158 7.57 -2.90 5.57
CA THR A 158 7.11 -2.08 4.44
C THR A 158 7.20 -0.59 4.75
N SER A 159 7.57 0.23 3.76
CA SER A 159 7.38 1.69 3.83
C SER A 159 6.11 2.15 3.10
N VAL A 160 5.35 1.23 2.52
CA VAL A 160 4.19 1.54 1.67
C VAL A 160 2.92 1.38 2.49
N PHE A 161 2.30 2.49 2.88
CA PHE A 161 1.11 2.52 3.75
C PHE A 161 -0.09 1.71 3.23
N ALA A 162 -0.21 1.56 1.90
CA ALA A 162 -1.25 0.73 1.31
C ALA A 162 -1.19 -0.73 1.80
N HIS A 163 0.01 -1.27 2.04
CA HIS A 163 0.19 -2.67 2.43
C HIS A 163 -0.48 -3.02 3.76
N PRO A 164 -0.22 -2.32 4.89
CA PRO A 164 -0.95 -2.61 6.14
C PRO A 164 -2.44 -2.29 6.03
N VAL A 165 -2.86 -1.29 5.25
CA VAL A 165 -4.29 -0.99 5.04
C VAL A 165 -5.00 -2.14 4.33
N GLU A 166 -4.41 -2.70 3.27
CA GLU A 166 -4.98 -3.84 2.55
C GLU A 166 -5.04 -5.10 3.41
N CYS A 167 -4.01 -5.35 4.24
CA CYS A 167 -4.03 -6.44 5.23
C CYS A 167 -5.22 -6.30 6.19
N PHE A 168 -5.48 -5.09 6.68
CA PHE A 168 -6.60 -4.80 7.57
C PHE A 168 -7.95 -4.95 6.87
N VAL A 169 -8.13 -4.33 5.69
CA VAL A 169 -9.40 -4.31 4.96
C VAL A 169 -9.80 -5.71 4.50
N SER A 170 -8.87 -6.45 3.88
CA SER A 170 -9.16 -7.76 3.32
C SER A 170 -9.44 -8.83 4.38
N ASN A 171 -8.92 -8.64 5.60
CA ASN A 171 -9.11 -9.55 6.73
C ASN A 171 -10.02 -8.99 7.83
N PHE A 172 -10.77 -7.92 7.57
CA PHE A 172 -11.55 -7.23 8.60
C PHE A 172 -12.58 -8.14 9.31
N ALA A 173 -13.15 -9.10 8.58
CA ALA A 173 -14.07 -10.10 9.13
C ALA A 173 -13.37 -11.09 10.09
N ASP A 174 -12.08 -11.37 9.89
CA ASP A 174 -11.29 -12.25 10.75
C ASP A 174 -10.59 -11.45 11.86
N LYS A 175 -11.38 -11.05 12.85
CA LYS A 175 -10.91 -10.26 14.00
C LYS A 175 -9.84 -11.01 14.81
N ASP A 176 -9.85 -12.34 14.82
CA ASP A 176 -8.90 -13.13 15.60
C ASP A 176 -7.53 -13.19 14.91
N LEU A 177 -7.49 -13.28 13.57
CA LEU A 177 -6.26 -13.10 12.80
C LEU A 177 -5.65 -11.72 13.06
N LEU A 178 -6.43 -10.64 12.94
CA LEU A 178 -5.94 -9.27 13.15
C LEU A 178 -5.46 -9.00 14.59
N LYS A 179 -5.96 -9.75 15.59
CA LYS A 179 -5.48 -9.67 16.98
C LYS A 179 -4.18 -10.43 17.22
N ARG A 180 -3.93 -11.49 16.46
CA ARG A 180 -2.74 -12.35 16.60
C ARG A 180 -1.54 -11.83 15.80
N ARG A 181 -1.77 -10.99 14.78
CA ARG A 181 -0.72 -10.38 13.97
C ARG A 181 -0.19 -9.11 14.65
N PRO A 182 1.11 -9.03 14.98
CA PRO A 182 1.70 -7.79 15.47
C PRO A 182 1.97 -6.82 14.31
N LEU A 183 1.91 -5.52 14.58
CA LEU A 183 2.39 -4.45 13.72
C LEU A 183 3.22 -3.50 14.57
N LYS A 184 4.29 -2.95 13.99
CA LYS A 184 5.07 -1.86 14.58
C LYS A 184 4.91 -0.60 13.72
N ILE A 185 4.67 0.53 14.36
CA ILE A 185 4.66 1.86 13.72
C ILE A 185 5.40 2.83 14.64
N GLY A 186 6.52 3.41 14.16
CA GLY A 186 7.41 4.21 15.00
C GLY A 186 7.93 3.38 16.18
N GLU A 187 7.79 3.88 17.40
CA GLU A 187 8.23 3.17 18.63
C GLU A 187 7.17 2.23 19.22
N HIS A 188 5.99 2.11 18.59
CA HIS A 188 4.87 1.37 19.15
C HIS A 188 4.68 0.03 18.44
N THR A 189 4.51 -1.04 19.22
CA THR A 189 4.12 -2.37 18.73
C THR A 189 2.82 -2.78 19.40
N ALA A 190 1.85 -3.20 18.60
CA ALA A 190 0.54 -3.65 19.06
C ALA A 190 -0.07 -4.64 18.05
N PRO A 191 -1.16 -5.34 18.40
CA PRO A 191 -1.93 -6.10 17.42
C PRO A 191 -2.38 -5.23 16.24
N TYR A 192 -2.47 -5.82 15.06
CA TYR A 192 -2.87 -5.15 13.83
C TYR A 192 -4.17 -4.36 14.01
N ALA A 193 -5.22 -5.01 14.52
CA ALA A 193 -6.51 -4.38 14.75
C ALA A 193 -6.44 -3.14 15.67
N SER A 194 -5.49 -3.09 16.61
CA SER A 194 -5.36 -2.00 17.57
C SER A 194 -4.84 -0.70 16.95
N PHE A 195 -4.13 -0.77 15.83
CA PHE A 195 -3.67 0.43 15.11
C PHE A 195 -4.78 1.11 14.30
N PHE A 196 -5.84 0.40 13.94
CA PHE A 196 -6.90 0.93 13.07
C PHE A 196 -8.10 1.39 13.90
N LYS A 197 -8.34 2.71 13.92
CA LYS A 197 -9.38 3.33 14.73
C LYS A 197 -10.41 4.03 13.85
N LYS A 198 -11.70 3.70 14.06
CA LYS A 198 -12.79 4.46 13.42
C LYS A 198 -12.71 5.93 13.83
N ILE A 199 -12.96 6.84 12.88
CA ILE A 199 -12.92 8.29 13.14
C ILE A 199 -13.91 8.75 14.22
N GLU A 200 -15.01 8.03 14.45
CA GLU A 200 -15.99 8.38 15.49
C GLU A 200 -15.43 8.23 16.91
N TYR A 201 -14.33 7.47 17.04
CA TYR A 201 -13.60 7.22 18.28
C TYR A 201 -12.22 7.90 18.30
N LEU A 202 -12.03 8.97 17.54
CA LEU A 202 -10.75 9.68 17.42
C LEU A 202 -10.20 10.26 18.74
N LEU A 203 -11.04 10.36 19.78
CA LEU A 203 -10.66 10.89 21.08
C LEU A 203 -10.10 9.83 22.03
N ASP A 204 -10.24 8.54 21.69
CA ASP A 204 -9.85 7.45 22.59
C ASP A 204 -8.33 7.31 22.70
N ASN A 205 -7.62 7.40 21.57
CA ASN A 205 -6.18 7.20 21.46
C ASN A 205 -5.61 8.07 20.33
N LYS A 206 -4.38 8.55 20.49
CA LYS A 206 -3.62 9.28 19.46
C LYS A 206 -2.58 8.37 18.79
N GLY A 207 -2.08 8.79 17.64
CA GLY A 207 -1.01 8.07 16.94
C GLY A 207 -1.46 6.75 16.29
N LEU A 208 -2.75 6.66 15.93
CA LEU A 208 -3.33 5.51 15.27
C LEU A 208 -3.60 5.81 13.78
N ILE A 209 -3.88 4.76 13.02
CA ILE A 209 -4.43 4.85 11.67
C ILE A 209 -5.92 5.11 11.81
N TYR A 210 -6.36 6.32 11.50
CA TYR A 210 -7.78 6.66 11.52
C TYR A 210 -8.44 6.29 10.21
N TRP A 211 -9.68 5.81 10.28
CA TRP A 211 -10.45 5.47 9.09
C TRP A 211 -11.94 5.73 9.23
N GLY A 212 -12.60 6.00 8.11
CA GLY A 212 -14.04 6.23 8.08
C GLY A 212 -14.60 6.23 6.66
N LYS A 213 -15.91 6.06 6.56
CA LYS A 213 -16.62 6.09 5.28
C LYS A 213 -16.66 7.53 4.77
N ILE A 214 -16.32 7.70 3.50
CA ILE A 214 -16.33 9.00 2.84
C ILE A 214 -17.77 9.37 2.54
N LYS A 215 -18.21 10.52 3.07
CA LYS A 215 -19.51 11.11 2.74
C LYS A 215 -19.45 11.88 1.42
N LYS A 216 -18.37 12.64 1.24
CA LYS A 216 -18.08 13.38 0.01
C LYS A 216 -16.63 13.87 0.02
N ILE A 217 -16.14 14.17 -1.17
CA ILE A 217 -14.88 14.87 -1.37
C ILE A 217 -15.21 16.23 -1.99
N GLU A 218 -14.95 17.33 -1.28
CA GLU A 218 -15.01 18.67 -1.86
C GLU A 218 -13.69 18.95 -2.58
N ASP A 219 -13.74 19.07 -3.91
CA ASP A 219 -12.66 19.64 -4.72
C ASP A 219 -12.79 21.17 -4.72
N TYR A 220 -11.82 21.84 -4.08
CA TYR A 220 -11.65 23.26 -4.26
C TYR A 220 -10.80 23.45 -5.51
N HIS A 221 -11.34 24.16 -6.51
CA HIS A 221 -10.75 24.44 -7.84
C HIS A 221 -9.29 24.96 -7.86
N SER A 222 -8.65 25.12 -6.70
CA SER A 222 -7.23 25.29 -6.46
C SER A 222 -6.42 23.99 -6.33
N ALA A 223 -6.97 22.82 -6.68
CA ALA A 223 -6.35 21.50 -6.42
C ALA A 223 -6.06 21.27 -4.93
N SER A 224 -7.00 21.69 -4.07
CA SER A 224 -7.04 21.32 -2.66
C SER A 224 -8.33 20.53 -2.41
N PHE A 225 -8.30 19.57 -1.51
CA PHE A 225 -9.45 18.69 -1.28
C PHE A 225 -9.83 18.65 0.20
N ARG A 226 -11.12 18.52 0.48
CA ARG A 226 -11.63 18.15 1.80
C ARG A 226 -12.43 16.87 1.72
N VAL A 227 -12.01 15.85 2.46
CA VAL A 227 -12.79 14.61 2.60
C VAL A 227 -13.63 14.74 3.86
N ASP A 228 -14.95 14.76 3.68
CA ASP A 228 -15.90 14.73 4.78
C ASP A 228 -16.30 13.27 5.08
N PHE A 229 -16.33 12.91 6.35
CA PHE A 229 -16.74 11.57 6.78
C PHE A 229 -18.24 11.49 7.05
N GLU A 230 -18.80 10.29 6.89
CA GLU A 230 -20.21 10.02 7.20
C GLU A 230 -20.44 9.96 8.72
N GLN A 231 -19.57 9.23 9.42
CA GLN A 231 -19.66 9.05 10.86
C GLN A 231 -19.29 10.35 11.61
N LYS A 232 -19.89 10.53 12.79
CA LYS A 232 -19.73 11.72 13.63
C LYS A 232 -19.17 11.34 14.99
N VAL A 233 -18.40 12.24 15.59
CA VAL A 233 -17.90 12.06 16.96
C VAL A 233 -18.98 12.53 17.94
N TRP A 234 -19.39 11.65 18.84
CA TRP A 234 -20.36 11.96 19.89
C TRP A 234 -19.66 12.27 21.20
N VAL A 235 -19.45 13.55 21.48
CA VAL A 235 -18.74 14.00 22.68
C VAL A 235 -19.53 15.09 23.40
N LYS A 236 -19.33 15.20 24.71
CA LYS A 236 -19.78 16.33 25.52
C LYS A 236 -18.57 17.24 25.74
N LEU A 237 -18.49 18.34 25.01
CA LEU A 237 -17.41 19.30 25.20
C LEU A 237 -17.59 20.11 26.50
N PRO A 238 -16.51 20.70 27.05
CA PRO A 238 -16.62 21.62 28.17
C PRO A 238 -17.64 22.73 27.90
N GLY A 239 -18.56 22.96 28.85
CA GLY A 239 -19.63 23.94 28.71
C GLY A 239 -20.91 23.41 28.06
N GLU A 240 -20.93 22.18 27.54
CA GLU A 240 -22.16 21.59 27.01
C GLU A 240 -22.93 20.78 28.04
N ALA A 241 -24.26 20.88 28.03
CA ALA A 241 -25.12 20.12 28.94
C ALA A 241 -25.24 18.64 28.58
N LYS A 242 -25.17 18.29 27.28
CA LYS A 242 -25.40 16.94 26.74
C LYS A 242 -24.39 16.61 25.64
N LYS A 243 -24.15 15.33 25.40
CA LYS A 243 -23.38 14.86 24.24
C LYS A 243 -24.03 15.37 22.95
N ARG A 244 -23.22 15.82 22.00
CA ARG A 244 -23.65 16.27 20.66
C ARG A 244 -22.76 15.64 19.58
N PRO A 245 -23.29 15.47 18.37
CA PRO A 245 -22.52 14.94 17.26
C PRO A 245 -21.73 16.05 16.55
N TYR A 246 -20.43 15.82 16.33
CA TYR A 246 -19.55 16.70 15.56
C TYR A 246 -19.11 16.01 14.27
N SER A 247 -19.13 16.75 13.17
CA SER A 247 -18.59 16.27 11.89
C SER A 247 -17.09 16.10 11.96
N VAL A 248 -16.55 15.20 11.14
CA VAL A 248 -15.11 15.00 10.98
C VAL A 248 -14.73 15.24 9.52
N ASN A 249 -13.60 15.90 9.27
CA ASN A 249 -13.01 16.00 7.94
C ASN A 249 -11.47 15.94 7.97
N VAL A 250 -10.89 15.65 6.82
CA VAL A 250 -9.47 15.84 6.54
C VAL A 250 -9.30 16.82 5.39
N TYR A 251 -8.29 17.67 5.48
CA TYR A 251 -7.96 18.65 4.46
C TYR A 251 -6.59 18.37 3.83
N LEU A 252 -6.56 18.41 2.50
CA LEU A 252 -5.39 18.19 1.65
C LEU A 252 -5.09 19.51 0.93
N SER A 253 -3.96 20.13 1.26
CA SER A 253 -3.61 21.43 0.68
C SER A 253 -3.01 21.28 -0.72
N LYS A 254 -3.23 22.29 -1.58
CA LYS A 254 -2.55 22.40 -2.89
C LYS A 254 -1.04 22.21 -2.78
N LYS A 255 -0.42 22.85 -1.79
CA LYS A 255 1.03 22.77 -1.57
C LYS A 255 1.49 21.33 -1.33
N LEU A 256 0.77 20.60 -0.49
CA LEU A 256 1.07 19.20 -0.19
C LEU A 256 0.99 18.33 -1.47
N ILE A 257 -0.06 18.54 -2.27
CA ILE A 257 -0.32 17.74 -3.48
C ILE A 257 0.70 18.07 -4.58
N ASP A 258 1.02 19.35 -4.77
CA ASP A 258 2.00 19.77 -5.78
C ASP A 258 3.42 19.27 -5.48
N GLN A 259 3.74 19.04 -4.21
CA GLN A 259 5.04 18.51 -3.78
C GLN A 259 5.06 16.97 -3.72
N TYR A 260 3.93 16.31 -3.97
CA TYR A 260 3.86 14.86 -3.86
C TYR A 260 4.47 14.18 -5.07
N ARG A 261 5.38 13.24 -4.84
CA ARG A 261 6.04 12.50 -5.93
C ARG A 261 5.10 11.62 -6.75
N LYS A 262 3.94 11.23 -6.20
CA LYS A 262 2.90 10.43 -6.88
C LYS A 262 1.71 11.29 -7.28
N ARG A 263 1.93 12.60 -7.55
CA ARG A 263 0.89 13.62 -7.75
C ARG A 263 -0.13 13.24 -8.82
N LYS A 264 0.30 12.74 -9.98
CA LYS A 264 -0.60 12.37 -11.09
C LYS A 264 -1.53 11.23 -10.68
N ALA A 265 -0.97 10.14 -10.17
CA ALA A 265 -1.74 8.99 -9.71
C ALA A 265 -2.70 9.37 -8.57
N PHE A 266 -2.24 10.18 -7.62
CA PHE A 266 -3.07 10.69 -6.54
C PHE A 266 -4.23 11.57 -7.02
N LEU A 267 -3.97 12.50 -7.94
CA LEU A 267 -5.02 13.36 -8.51
C LEU A 267 -6.04 12.56 -9.31
N GLU A 268 -5.60 11.51 -10.02
CA GLU A 268 -6.50 10.57 -10.70
C GLU A 268 -7.36 9.81 -9.68
N GLU A 269 -6.76 9.25 -8.64
CA GLU A 269 -7.45 8.52 -7.57
C GLU A 269 -8.50 9.38 -6.87
N ILE A 270 -8.11 10.57 -6.35
CA ILE A 270 -9.01 11.39 -5.54
C ILE A 270 -10.15 12.01 -6.36
N LYS A 271 -9.92 12.32 -7.64
CA LYS A 271 -10.97 12.82 -8.53
C LYS A 271 -11.95 11.71 -8.90
N HIS A 272 -11.42 10.52 -9.23
CA HIS A 272 -12.25 9.35 -9.46
C HIS A 272 -13.09 9.02 -8.21
N ALA A 273 -12.50 9.12 -7.01
CA ALA A 273 -13.20 8.93 -5.75
C ALA A 273 -14.29 9.99 -5.49
N ALA A 274 -14.05 11.25 -5.87
CA ALA A 274 -15.02 12.34 -5.70
C ALA A 274 -16.27 12.16 -6.58
N GLU A 275 -16.12 11.51 -7.74
CA GLU A 275 -17.18 11.23 -8.70
C GLU A 275 -17.80 9.82 -8.52
N SER A 276 -17.23 9.00 -7.61
CA SER A 276 -17.66 7.62 -7.43
C SER A 276 -18.99 7.52 -6.68
N GLU A 277 -19.87 6.66 -7.17
CA GLU A 277 -21.08 6.24 -6.45
C GLU A 277 -20.83 5.05 -5.49
N ARG A 278 -19.58 4.56 -5.42
CA ARG A 278 -19.22 3.42 -4.56
C ARG A 278 -18.99 3.86 -3.12
N ASP A 279 -19.17 2.91 -2.21
CA ASP A 279 -18.80 3.06 -0.81
C ASP A 279 -17.27 3.06 -0.65
N LEU A 280 -16.72 4.27 -0.54
CA LEU A 280 -15.28 4.50 -0.34
C LEU A 280 -14.97 4.85 1.11
N TYR A 281 -13.79 4.44 1.55
CA TYR A 281 -13.24 4.68 2.87
C TYR A 281 -11.91 5.40 2.74
N CYS A 282 -11.64 6.33 3.65
CA CYS A 282 -10.36 7.01 3.74
C CYS A 282 -9.61 6.51 4.97
N PHE A 283 -8.33 6.19 4.80
CA PHE A 283 -7.41 5.80 5.87
C PHE A 283 -6.26 6.80 5.91
N PHE A 284 -5.88 7.24 7.11
CA PHE A 284 -4.76 8.15 7.26
C PHE A 284 -4.02 7.97 8.59
N TYR A 285 -2.73 8.33 8.60
CA TYR A 285 -1.86 8.24 9.77
C TYR A 285 -0.99 9.50 9.91
N GLY A 286 -0.52 9.75 11.14
CA GLY A 286 0.42 10.83 11.45
C GLY A 286 -0.22 12.15 11.90
N VAL A 287 -1.56 12.26 11.84
CA VAL A 287 -2.30 13.42 12.34
C VAL A 287 -3.57 12.97 13.07
N THR A 288 -3.88 13.63 14.20
CA THR A 288 -5.15 13.42 14.92
C THR A 288 -6.08 14.59 14.62
N PRO A 289 -7.34 14.36 14.22
CA PRO A 289 -8.28 15.45 14.01
C PRO A 289 -8.51 16.27 15.28
N GLU A 290 -8.47 17.60 15.14
CA GLU A 290 -8.64 18.52 16.25
C GLU A 290 -9.94 19.32 16.07
N LEU A 291 -10.57 19.69 17.19
CA LEU A 291 -11.77 20.50 17.15
C LEU A 291 -11.43 21.92 16.68
N LYS A 292 -12.04 22.32 15.57
CA LYS A 292 -11.97 23.68 15.02
C LYS A 292 -13.36 24.31 15.00
N GLN A 293 -13.42 25.62 15.24
CA GLN A 293 -14.62 26.40 15.02
C GLN A 293 -14.62 26.90 13.58
N VAL A 294 -15.67 26.59 12.84
CA VAL A 294 -15.82 27.03 11.45
C VAL A 294 -17.10 27.85 11.28
N PRO A 295 -17.11 28.91 10.44
CA PRO A 295 -18.31 29.68 10.17
C PRO A 295 -19.40 28.84 9.52
N SER A 296 -20.65 29.08 9.90
CA SER A 296 -21.83 28.47 9.26
C SER A 296 -22.03 29.04 7.87
N LYS A 297 -22.18 28.15 6.87
CA LYS A 297 -22.54 28.55 5.49
C LYS A 297 -23.88 29.31 5.44
N LYS A 298 -24.80 29.08 6.39
CA LYS A 298 -26.12 29.72 6.43
C LYS A 298 -26.11 31.06 7.18
N ASN A 299 -25.24 31.19 8.18
CA ASN A 299 -25.13 32.42 8.97
C ASN A 299 -23.66 32.62 9.39
N PRO A 300 -22.86 33.40 8.63
CA PRO A 300 -21.42 33.52 8.84
C PRO A 300 -21.01 34.04 10.23
N GLU A 301 -21.89 34.74 10.94
CA GLU A 301 -21.66 35.22 12.32
C GLU A 301 -21.73 34.08 13.35
N GLN A 302 -22.34 32.95 13.00
CA GLN A 302 -22.40 31.76 13.84
C GLN A 302 -21.29 30.79 13.45
N THR A 303 -20.60 30.25 14.45
CA THR A 303 -19.62 29.18 14.27
C THR A 303 -20.17 27.85 14.77
N PHE A 304 -19.66 26.76 14.23
CA PHE A 304 -19.93 25.41 14.72
C PHE A 304 -18.63 24.61 14.79
N GLY A 305 -18.57 23.69 15.76
CA GLY A 305 -17.42 22.82 15.96
C GLY A 305 -17.36 21.71 14.91
N VAL A 306 -16.17 21.46 14.39
CA VAL A 306 -15.86 20.34 13.48
C VAL A 306 -14.50 19.78 13.87
N PHE A 307 -14.37 18.46 13.93
CA PHE A 307 -13.05 17.84 14.04
C PHE A 307 -12.39 17.83 12.66
N SER A 308 -11.21 18.42 12.55
CA SER A 308 -10.51 18.60 11.29
C SER A 308 -9.04 18.22 11.44
N ALA A 309 -8.55 17.36 10.55
CA ALA A 309 -7.13 17.03 10.44
C ALA A 309 -6.52 17.65 9.18
N GLN A 310 -5.35 18.24 9.31
CA GLN A 310 -4.53 18.69 8.19
C GLN A 310 -3.58 17.55 7.83
N ILE A 311 -3.72 16.95 6.65
CA ILE A 311 -2.73 15.94 6.23
C ILE A 311 -1.42 16.67 5.90
N GLU A 312 -0.31 16.12 6.38
CA GLU A 312 1.04 16.64 6.19
C GLU A 312 1.93 15.69 5.37
N ASN A 313 1.52 14.42 5.24
CA ASN A 313 2.22 13.42 4.43
C ASN A 313 1.22 12.55 3.66
N LEU A 314 1.22 12.66 2.33
CA LEU A 314 0.34 11.88 1.45
C LEU A 314 0.75 10.41 1.30
N ASP A 315 1.95 10.02 1.73
CA ASP A 315 2.30 8.59 1.80
C ASP A 315 1.51 7.84 2.85
N HIS A 316 0.97 8.55 3.83
CA HIS A 316 0.17 7.99 4.92
C HIS A 316 -1.32 8.31 4.74
N PHE A 317 -1.77 8.39 3.49
CA PHE A 317 -3.16 8.65 3.11
C PHE A 317 -3.55 7.74 1.94
N ILE A 318 -4.70 7.06 2.05
CA ILE A 318 -5.24 6.23 0.95
C ILE A 318 -6.77 6.24 0.97
N ILE A 319 -7.36 6.24 -0.23
CA ILE A 319 -8.79 6.05 -0.44
C ILE A 319 -9.01 4.64 -0.99
N ARG A 320 -9.95 3.90 -0.43
CA ARG A 320 -10.16 2.51 -0.81
C ARG A 320 -11.60 2.07 -0.73
N GLU A 321 -12.00 1.23 -1.69
CA GLU A 321 -13.23 0.47 -1.58
C GLU A 321 -13.02 -0.65 -0.55
N ALA A 322 -13.90 -0.73 0.45
CA ALA A 322 -13.78 -1.68 1.52
C ALA A 322 -15.17 -2.23 1.89
N PRO A 323 -15.75 -3.11 1.05
CA PRO A 323 -17.13 -3.56 1.23
C PRO A 323 -17.35 -4.25 2.57
N GLY A 324 -16.35 -4.97 3.09
CA GLY A 324 -16.40 -5.60 4.41
C GLY A 324 -16.50 -4.65 5.60
N LEU A 325 -16.32 -3.33 5.41
CA LEU A 325 -16.47 -2.32 6.47
C LEU A 325 -17.88 -1.73 6.55
N ALA A 326 -18.71 -1.89 5.52
CA ALA A 326 -20.02 -1.25 5.41
C ALA A 326 -21.03 -1.71 6.46
N ASP A 327 -20.89 -2.95 6.95
CA ASP A 327 -21.82 -3.57 7.90
C ASP A 327 -21.38 -3.44 9.38
N SER A 328 -20.41 -2.56 9.69
CA SER A 328 -19.65 -2.61 10.97
C SER A 328 -19.76 -1.41 11.90
#